data_AF-A0A3D3AMR7-F1
#
_entry.id   AF-A0A3D3AMR7-F1
#
_cell.length_a   1.000
_cell.length_b   1.000
_cell.length_c   1.000
_cell.angle_alpha   90.00
_cell.angle_beta   90.00
_cell.angle_gamma   90.00
#
_symmetry.space_group_name_H-M   'P 1'
#
loop_
_entity.id
_entity.type
_entity.pdbx_description
1 polymer ?
#
loop_
_entity_poly.entity_id
_entity_poly.type
_entity_poly.pdbx_seq_one_letter_code
_entity_poly.pdbx_strand_id
1 'polypeptide(L)' 'MEEKKSFEKKDSKAIFPVETLIEKLKKPAWQNIAFTQFSGWIKGKSVSEKEFSDKWREFEKKYGLGGS' A
#
# COMPACT_ATOMS: atom_id res chain seq x y z
N MET A 1 -27.84 -21.00 -20.97
CA MET A 1 -26.46 -20.74 -21.45
C MET A 1 -26.09 -19.40 -20.87
N GLU A 2 -25.08 -19.19 -20.03
CA GLU A 2 -23.92 -19.93 -19.53
C GLU A 2 -23.51 -19.11 -18.28
N GLU A 3 -23.46 -19.72 -17.10
CA GLU A 3 -22.20 -20.13 -16.45
C GLU A 3 -21.52 -19.06 -15.59
N LYS A 4 -21.37 -19.43 -14.30
CA LYS A 4 -20.14 -19.30 -13.48
C LYS A 4 -19.79 -17.85 -13.07
N LYS A 5 -19.31 -17.53 -11.88
CA LYS A 5 -18.83 -18.27 -10.71
C LYS A 5 -18.56 -17.18 -9.67
N SER A 6 -18.80 -17.49 -8.40
CA SER A 6 -17.95 -17.11 -7.26
C SER A 6 -17.50 -15.64 -7.19
N PHE A 7 -17.93 -14.87 -6.18
CA PHE A 7 -17.11 -14.85 -4.97
C PHE A 7 -17.88 -14.37 -3.74
N GLU A 8 -18.30 -15.32 -2.90
CA GLU A 8 -18.17 -15.10 -1.47
C GLU A 8 -16.70 -14.80 -1.17
N LYS A 9 -16.39 -13.60 -0.69
CA LYS A 9 -15.29 -13.41 0.27
C LYS A 9 -15.77 -12.54 1.42
N LYS A 10 -16.41 -13.23 2.37
CA LYS A 10 -16.25 -12.95 3.79
C LYS A 10 -14.74 -12.81 4.06
N ASP A 11 -14.33 -11.75 4.74
CA ASP A 11 -12.94 -11.45 5.12
C ASP A 11 -11.95 -11.10 3.97
N SER A 12 -12.44 -10.47 2.90
CA SER A 12 -11.53 -9.75 2.00
C SER A 12 -10.91 -8.59 2.75
N LYS A 13 -9.72 -8.79 3.33
CA LYS A 13 -8.78 -7.70 3.63
C LYS A 13 -8.85 -6.72 2.47
N ALA A 14 -9.40 -5.53 2.71
CA ALA A 14 -9.60 -4.55 1.67
C ALA A 14 -8.22 -4.25 1.03
N ILE A 15 -8.07 -4.68 -0.21
CA ILE A 15 -6.84 -4.50 -0.99
C ILE A 15 -7.03 -3.23 -1.79
N PHE A 16 -6.19 -2.24 -1.56
CA PHE A 16 -6.25 -0.96 -2.23
C PHE A 16 -5.02 -0.77 -3.12
N PRO A 17 -5.14 -0.01 -4.21
CA PRO A 17 -3.98 0.41 -4.98
C PRO A 17 -3.01 1.15 -4.06
N VAL A 18 -1.73 0.80 -4.14
CA VAL A 18 -0.65 1.48 -3.41
C VAL A 18 -0.73 2.99 -3.65
N GLU A 19 -0.93 3.41 -4.90
CA GLU A 19 -1.02 4.83 -5.29
C GLU A 19 -2.09 5.57 -4.48
N THR A 20 -3.29 4.98 -4.35
CA THR A 20 -4.38 5.54 -3.53
C THR A 20 -4.01 5.63 -2.05
N LEU A 21 -3.31 4.62 -1.51
CA LEU A 21 -2.86 4.63 -0.11
C LEU A 21 -1.77 5.69 0.13
N ILE A 22 -0.86 5.86 -0.82
CA ILE A 22 0.20 6.88 -0.79
C ILE A 22 -0.40 8.29 -0.86
N GLU A 23 -1.36 8.53 -1.74
CA GLU A 23 -2.05 9.82 -1.83
C GLU A 23 -2.76 10.19 -0.52
N LYS A 24 -3.34 9.20 0.17
CA LYS A 24 -3.97 9.39 1.49
C LYS A 24 -2.99 9.84 2.58
N LEU A 25 -1.71 9.47 2.48
CA LEU A 25 -0.70 9.89 3.46
C LEU A 25 -0.45 11.41 3.45
N LYS A 26 -0.86 12.11 2.37
CA LYS A 26 -0.62 13.57 2.18
C LYS A 26 0.85 13.96 2.42
N LYS A 27 1.77 13.05 2.10
CA LYS A 27 3.22 13.29 2.21
C LYS A 27 3.72 13.95 0.93
N PRO A 28 4.84 14.70 1.01
CA PRO A 28 5.46 15.28 -0.16
C PRO A 28 5.83 14.21 -1.20
N ALA A 29 5.77 14.57 -2.48
CA ALA A 29 5.96 13.66 -3.60
C ALA A 29 7.28 12.88 -3.52
N TRP A 30 8.35 13.49 -3.00
CA TRP A 30 9.64 12.83 -2.83
C TRP A 30 9.59 11.66 -1.81
N GLN A 31 8.79 11.79 -0.73
CA GLN A 31 8.59 10.69 0.23
C GLN A 31 7.76 9.57 -0.38
N ASN A 32 6.73 9.92 -1.15
CA ASN A 32 5.89 8.97 -1.86
C ASN A 32 6.70 8.13 -2.85
N ILE A 33 7.58 8.77 -3.62
CA ILE A 33 8.49 8.10 -4.56
C ILE A 33 9.50 7.23 -3.80
N ALA A 34 10.17 7.78 -2.79
CA ALA A 34 11.16 7.03 -2.00
C ALA A 34 10.54 5.80 -1.31
N PHE A 35 9.33 5.92 -0.81
CA PHE A 35 8.59 4.82 -0.21
C PHE A 35 8.20 3.76 -1.24
N THR A 36 7.69 4.15 -2.41
CA THR A 36 7.34 3.22 -3.51
C THR A 36 8.58 2.47 -4.00
N GLN A 37 9.73 3.14 -4.09
CA GLN A 37 11.00 2.52 -4.44
C GLN A 37 11.49 1.58 -3.33
N PHE A 38 11.38 1.98 -2.07
CA PHE A 38 11.76 1.16 -0.92
C PHE A 38 10.91 -0.10 -0.79
N SER A 39 9.60 0.01 -1.03
CA SER A 39 8.69 -1.13 -0.97
C SER A 39 8.84 -2.09 -2.16
N GLY A 40 9.54 -1.67 -3.22
CA GLY A 40 9.70 -2.43 -4.45
C GLY A 40 8.37 -2.68 -5.16
N TRP A 41 7.36 -1.86 -4.88
CA TRP A 41 6.05 -2.02 -5.48
C TRP A 41 6.04 -1.48 -6.90
N ILE A 42 5.68 -2.35 -7.84
CA ILE A 42 5.42 -1.98 -9.22
C ILE A 42 4.18 -1.09 -9.31
N LYS A 43 4.11 -0.24 -10.33
CA LYS A 43 2.92 0.57 -10.62
C LYS A 43 1.68 -0.31 -10.76
N GLY A 44 0.55 0.09 -10.16
CA GLY A 44 -0.68 -0.71 -10.14
C GLY A 44 -0.68 -1.88 -9.15
N LYS A 45 0.34 -2.02 -8.29
CA LYS A 45 0.31 -2.99 -7.18
C LYS A 45 -0.81 -2.62 -6.21
N SER A 46 -1.61 -3.60 -5.82
CA SER A 46 -2.58 -3.48 -4.73
C SER A 46 -2.12 -4.26 -3.52
N VAL A 47 -2.20 -3.62 -2.35
CA VAL A 47 -1.85 -4.20 -1.05
C VAL A 47 -2.94 -3.87 -0.03
N SER A 48 -3.00 -4.61 1.06
CA SER A 48 -3.89 -4.28 2.18
C SER A 48 -3.33 -3.12 2.99
N GLU A 49 -4.20 -2.34 3.66
CA GLU A 49 -3.76 -1.25 4.55
C GLU A 49 -2.76 -1.71 5.62
N LYS A 50 -2.93 -2.94 6.15
CA LYS A 50 -1.98 -3.51 7.11
C LYS A 50 -0.59 -3.69 6.51
N GLU A 51 -0.49 -4.29 5.32
CA GLU A 51 0.79 -4.52 4.64
C GLU A 51 1.43 -3.19 4.24
N PHE A 52 0.60 -2.23 3.85
CA PHE A 52 1.04 -0.87 3.56
C PHE A 52 1.65 -0.18 4.77
N SER A 53 0.93 -0.20 5.90
CA SER A 53 1.36 0.41 7.15
C SER A 53 2.61 -0.26 7.72
N ASP A 54 2.72 -1.59 7.61
CA ASP A 54 3.91 -2.33 8.03
C ASP A 54 5.15 -1.89 7.23
N LYS A 55 5.03 -1.83 5.89
CA LYS A 55 6.08 -1.33 5.02
C LYS A 55 6.40 0.14 5.26
N TRP A 56 5.38 0.98 5.49
CA TRP A 56 5.56 2.39 5.80
C TRP A 56 6.33 2.57 7.11
N ARG A 57 6.01 1.78 8.13
CA ARG A 57 6.73 1.78 9.40
C ARG A 57 8.17 1.31 9.25
N GLU A 58 8.43 0.29 8.42
CA GLU A 58 9.80 -0.12 8.06
C GLU A 58 10.56 1.02 7.36
N PHE A 59 9.89 1.73 6.45
CA PHE A 59 10.43 2.90 5.76
C PHE A 59 10.76 4.02 6.77
N GLU A 60 9.82 4.40 7.64
CA GLU A 60 10.05 5.41 8.68
C GLU A 60 11.19 5.02 9.62
N LYS A 61 11.27 3.75 10.03
CA LYS A 61 12.35 3.23 10.86
C LYS A 61 13.71 3.26 10.14
N LYS A 62 13.73 2.94 8.85
CA LYS A 62 14.97 2.93 8.05
C LYS A 62 15.50 4.33 7.80
N TYR A 63 14.61 5.27 7.50
CA TYR A 63 14.99 6.64 7.13
C TYR A 63 14.89 7.64 8.30
N GLY A 64 14.53 7.18 9.50
CA GLY A 64 14.43 8.04 10.70
C GLY A 64 13.36 9.12 10.58
N LEU A 65 12.35 8.93 9.73
CA LEU A 65 11.33 9.95 9.44
C LEU A 65 10.31 10.16 10.57
N GLY A 66 10.40 9.37 11.65
CA GLY A 66 9.55 9.44 12.85
C GLY A 66 10.24 9.99 14.10
N GLY A 67 11.30 10.79 13.93
CA GLY A 67 12.06 11.36 15.06
C GLY A 67 12.24 12.87 14.95
N SER A 68 11.25 13.62 15.45
CA SER A 68 11.42 14.81 16.29
C SER A 68 10.06 15.28 16.82
#